data_AF-A0A521NTD7-F1
#
_entry.id   AF-A0A521NTD7-F1
#
_cell.length_a   1.000
_cell.length_b   1.000
_cell.length_c   1.000
_cell.angle_alpha   90.00
_cell.angle_beta   90.00
_cell.angle_gamma   90.00
#
_symmetry.space_group_name_H-M   'P 1'
#
loop_
_entity.id
_entity.type
_entity.pdbx_description
1 polymer ?
#
loop_
_entity_poly.entity_id
_entity_poly.type
_entity_poly.pdbx_seq_one_letter_code
_entity_poly.pdbx_strand_id
1 'polypeptide(L)'
;MFARLIMISLALMSLSAVAQDAPVRVGSIKEASNWIDKIYSSHAVRRYSIKFPTGQSGEVYALYAPRGSGISQLDGWFYSCAAGGTVCDLIAMANLGASRDLKEDPVITYEHPYLVVKSGSNILLRVKR
;
A
#
# COMPACT_ATOMS: atom_id res chain seq x y z
N MET A 1 48.95 -31.31 18.23
CA MET A 1 48.06 -30.75 17.20
C MET A 1 46.76 -30.34 17.89
N PHE A 2 46.56 -29.04 18.14
CA PHE A 2 45.33 -28.52 18.74
C PHE A 2 44.50 -27.83 17.66
N ALA A 3 43.34 -28.41 17.34
CA ALA A 3 42.44 -27.92 16.32
C ALA A 3 41.74 -26.63 16.79
N ARG A 4 41.85 -25.58 15.98
CA ARG A 4 41.13 -24.32 16.13
C ARG A 4 39.66 -24.54 15.76
N LEU A 5 38.75 -24.44 16.74
CA LEU A 5 37.33 -24.28 16.47
C LEU A 5 37.03 -22.79 16.29
N ILE A 6 36.82 -22.41 15.03
CA ILE A 6 36.34 -21.09 14.63
C ILE A 6 34.86 -21.03 14.97
N MET A 7 34.49 -20.23 15.98
CA MET A 7 33.11 -19.83 16.23
C MET A 7 32.68 -18.90 15.09
N ILE A 8 31.86 -19.41 14.18
CA ILE A 8 31.21 -18.61 13.14
C ILE A 8 30.10 -17.82 13.84
N SER A 9 30.35 -16.53 14.03
CA SER A 9 29.33 -15.56 14.46
C SER A 9 28.21 -15.53 13.42
N LEU A 10 27.09 -16.17 13.74
CA LEU A 10 25.84 -16.00 13.01
C LEU A 10 25.29 -14.61 13.36
N ALA A 11 25.77 -13.59 12.65
CA ALA A 11 25.13 -12.29 12.67
C ALA A 11 23.75 -12.45 12.02
N LEU A 12 22.73 -12.69 12.85
CA LEU A 12 21.34 -12.46 12.46
C LEU A 12 21.23 -10.95 12.20
N MET A 13 21.52 -10.54 10.96
CA MET A 13 21.05 -9.26 10.46
C MET A 13 19.53 -9.38 10.42
N SER A 14 18.91 -9.01 11.54
CA SER A 14 17.55 -8.54 11.55
C SER A 14 17.49 -7.42 10.52
N LEU A 15 17.03 -7.76 9.32
CA LEU A 15 16.55 -6.80 8.35
C LEU A 15 15.45 -6.03 9.06
N SER A 16 15.83 -4.91 9.65
CA SER A 16 14.92 -3.82 9.97
C SER A 16 14.24 -3.52 8.64
N ALA A 17 13.06 -4.10 8.46
CA ALA A 17 12.18 -3.78 7.34
C ALA A 17 12.02 -2.28 7.39
N VAL A 18 12.77 -1.62 6.51
CA VAL A 18 12.83 -0.17 6.40
C VAL A 18 11.37 0.26 6.38
N ALA A 19 10.98 1.16 7.29
CA ALA A 19 9.80 1.96 7.08
C ALA A 19 10.04 2.66 5.74
N GLN A 20 9.58 2.03 4.66
CA GLN A 20 10.01 2.36 3.32
C GLN A 20 9.24 3.60 2.95
N ASP A 21 9.91 4.76 3.03
CA ASP A 21 9.35 6.04 2.61
C ASP A 21 8.95 5.91 1.14
N ALA A 22 7.66 5.68 0.87
CA ALA A 22 7.21 5.58 -0.50
C ALA A 22 7.46 6.87 -1.26
N PRO A 23 7.60 6.76 -2.59
CA PRO A 23 7.58 7.92 -3.43
C PRO A 23 6.23 8.63 -3.27
N VAL A 24 6.30 9.83 -2.70
CA VAL A 24 5.16 10.73 -2.51
C VAL A 24 4.59 11.15 -3.87
N ARG A 25 5.43 11.25 -4.89
CA ARG A 25 5.04 11.57 -6.27
C ARG A 25 5.76 10.64 -7.24
N VAL A 26 5.02 10.12 -8.21
CA VAL A 26 5.53 9.27 -9.31
C VAL A 26 5.01 9.79 -10.66
N GLY A 27 5.73 9.51 -11.74
CA GLY A 27 5.33 9.88 -13.10
C GLY A 27 4.26 8.96 -13.71
N SER A 28 3.89 7.87 -13.05
CA SER A 28 2.74 7.05 -13.42
C SER A 28 2.40 6.01 -12.35
N ILE A 29 1.22 5.40 -12.45
CA ILE A 29 0.86 4.26 -11.59
C ILE A 29 1.75 3.03 -11.81
N LYS A 30 2.32 2.89 -13.02
CA LYS A 30 3.27 1.83 -13.34
C LYS A 30 4.57 1.99 -12.56
N GLU A 31 5.03 3.22 -12.40
CA GLU A 31 6.23 3.52 -11.60
C GLU A 31 6.00 3.21 -10.11
N ALA A 32 4.84 3.56 -9.57
CA ALA A 32 4.45 3.14 -8.22
C ALA A 32 4.40 1.61 -8.09
N SER A 33 3.81 0.90 -9.08
CA SER A 33 3.77 -0.57 -9.10
C SER A 33 5.17 -1.18 -9.07
N ASN A 34 6.06 -0.72 -9.95
CA ASN A 34 7.45 -1.18 -10.01
C ASN A 34 8.22 -0.89 -8.71
N TRP A 35 7.85 0.14 -7.96
CA TRP A 35 8.43 0.41 -6.64
C TRP A 35 7.91 -0.59 -5.60
N ILE A 36 6.61 -0.86 -5.58
CA ILE A 36 5.99 -1.86 -4.67
C ILE A 36 6.53 -3.27 -4.94
N ASP A 37 6.78 -3.64 -6.19
CA ASP A 37 7.40 -4.93 -6.58
C ASP A 37 8.78 -5.16 -5.95
N LYS A 38 9.48 -4.11 -5.50
CA LYS A 38 10.78 -4.24 -4.80
C LYS A 38 10.63 -4.67 -3.35
N ILE A 39 9.42 -4.58 -2.82
CA ILE A 39 9.09 -4.69 -1.39
C ILE A 39 8.25 -5.93 -1.14
N TYR A 40 7.32 -6.18 -2.05
CA TYR A 40 6.35 -7.26 -1.96
C TYR A 40 6.54 -8.21 -3.13
N SER A 41 6.34 -9.51 -2.89
CA SER A 41 6.41 -10.54 -3.94
C SER A 41 5.27 -10.45 -4.95
N SER A 42 4.18 -9.74 -4.60
CA SER A 42 3.03 -9.50 -5.46
C SER A 42 2.23 -8.32 -4.93
N HIS A 43 1.46 -7.67 -5.80
CA HIS A 43 0.42 -6.72 -5.43
C HIS A 43 -0.71 -6.72 -6.45
N ALA A 44 -1.88 -6.26 -6.03
CA ALA A 44 -3.03 -6.02 -6.91
C ALA A 44 -3.25 -4.53 -7.10
N VAL A 45 -3.52 -4.09 -8.32
CA VAL A 45 -3.85 -2.70 -8.64
C VAL A 45 -5.36 -2.58 -8.92
N ARG A 46 -6.04 -1.67 -8.24
CA ARG A 46 -7.45 -1.33 -8.47
C ARG A 46 -7.59 0.16 -8.78
N ARG A 47 -8.55 0.51 -9.63
CA ARG A 47 -8.88 1.90 -9.99
C ARG A 47 -10.29 2.20 -9.49
N TYR A 48 -10.41 3.33 -8.79
CA TYR A 48 -11.66 3.81 -8.23
C TYR A 48 -11.96 5.22 -8.74
N SER A 49 -13.12 5.40 -9.36
CA SER A 49 -13.66 6.72 -9.67
C SER A 49 -14.36 7.28 -8.44
N ILE A 50 -13.84 8.37 -7.89
CA ILE A 50 -14.41 9.06 -6.74
C ILE A 50 -15.12 10.33 -7.21
N LYS A 51 -16.32 10.59 -6.71
CA LYS A 51 -17.04 11.84 -6.96
C LYS A 51 -16.79 12.79 -5.81
N PHE A 52 -16.23 13.95 -6.09
CA PHE A 52 -16.11 15.03 -5.12
C PHE A 52 -17.44 15.78 -4.97
N PRO A 53 -17.67 16.49 -3.86
CA PRO A 53 -18.89 17.26 -3.62
C PRO A 53 -19.05 18.41 -4.62
N THR A 54 -17.95 18.84 -5.24
CA THR A 54 -17.90 19.83 -6.32
C THR A 54 -18.47 19.28 -7.64
N GLY A 55 -18.90 18.02 -7.70
CA GLY A 55 -19.37 17.35 -8.91
C GLY A 55 -18.25 16.83 -9.81
N GLN A 56 -17.00 17.16 -9.51
CA GLN A 56 -15.84 16.66 -10.26
C GLN A 56 -15.58 15.18 -9.92
N SER A 57 -15.26 14.40 -10.94
CA SER A 57 -14.81 13.01 -10.77
C SER A 57 -13.29 12.98 -10.71
N GLY A 58 -12.74 12.34 -9.69
CA GLY A 58 -11.31 12.05 -9.57
C GLY A 58 -11.04 10.55 -9.68
N GLU A 59 -9.78 10.21 -9.87
CA GLU A 59 -9.33 8.82 -9.93
C GLU A 59 -8.35 8.54 -8.81
N VAL A 60 -8.63 7.48 -8.06
CA VAL A 60 -7.71 6.94 -7.06
C VAL A 60 -7.34 5.52 -7.47
N TYR A 61 -6.04 5.27 -7.50
CA TYR A 61 -5.48 3.95 -7.71
C TYR A 61 -5.06 3.39 -6.37
N ALA A 62 -5.48 2.16 -6.08
CA ALA A 62 -5.12 1.43 -4.88
C ALA A 62 -4.21 0.27 -5.25
N LEU A 63 -3.06 0.17 -4.59
CA LEU A 63 -2.18 -0.99 -4.70
C LEU A 63 -2.24 -1.74 -3.38
N TYR A 64 -2.70 -2.99 -3.44
CA TYR A 64 -2.85 -3.87 -2.28
C TYR A 64 -1.76 -4.92 -2.30
N ALA A 65 -0.94 -4.98 -1.26
CA ALA A 65 0.21 -5.87 -1.19
C ALA A 65 0.24 -6.66 0.14
N PRO A 66 0.52 -7.98 0.12
CA PRO A 66 0.58 -8.79 1.32
C PRO A 66 1.90 -8.58 2.05
N ARG A 67 1.86 -8.13 3.31
CA ARG A 67 3.07 -7.97 4.14
C ARG A 67 3.46 -9.31 4.78
N GLY A 68 4.75 -9.68 4.67
CA GLY A 68 5.33 -10.88 5.27
C GLY A 68 5.30 -12.12 4.36
N SER A 69 5.83 -13.25 4.84
CA SER A 69 6.00 -14.48 4.06
C SER A 69 4.71 -15.31 3.84
N GLY A 70 3.54 -14.79 4.24
CA GLY A 70 2.25 -15.44 3.97
C GLY A 70 1.06 -14.73 4.61
N ILE A 71 0.09 -14.33 3.78
CA ILE A 71 -1.37 -14.13 4.02
C ILE A 71 -1.81 -13.51 5.37
N SER A 72 -0.96 -12.75 6.07
CA SER A 72 -1.25 -12.36 7.45
C SER A 72 -1.47 -10.87 7.64
N GLN A 73 -1.05 -10.01 6.71
CA GLN A 73 -1.37 -8.58 6.72
C GLN A 73 -1.47 -8.02 5.29
N LEU A 74 -2.40 -7.09 5.06
CA LEU A 74 -2.58 -6.41 3.79
C LEU A 74 -2.24 -4.92 3.93
N ASP A 75 -1.33 -4.43 3.11
CA ASP A 75 -1.04 -3.01 2.99
C ASP A 75 -1.76 -2.41 1.79
N GLY A 76 -2.34 -1.23 1.97
CA GLY A 76 -2.94 -0.43 0.92
C GLY A 76 -2.15 0.85 0.68
N TRP A 77 -1.80 1.09 -0.58
CA TRP A 77 -1.15 2.31 -1.07
C TRP A 77 -2.09 3.04 -2.01
N PHE A 78 -2.38 4.31 -1.73
CA PHE A 78 -3.46 5.05 -2.40
C PHE A 78 -2.89 6.25 -3.14
N TYR A 79 -2.93 6.22 -4.47
CA TYR A 79 -2.42 7.28 -5.35
C TYR A 79 -3.55 8.02 -6.07
N SER A 80 -3.49 9.35 -6.12
CA SER A 80 -4.33 10.19 -6.98
C SER A 80 -3.55 10.57 -8.21
N CYS A 81 -4.05 10.26 -9.40
CA CYS A 81 -3.38 10.64 -10.64
C CYS A 81 -4.08 11.83 -11.32
N ALA A 82 -3.28 12.73 -11.92
CA ALA A 82 -3.79 13.75 -12.83
C ALA A 82 -4.45 13.10 -14.06
N ALA A 83 -5.33 13.84 -14.74
CA ALA A 83 -5.99 13.36 -15.96
C ALA A 83 -4.96 12.87 -16.97
N GLY A 84 -5.11 11.62 -17.43
CA GLY A 84 -4.15 10.96 -18.32
C GLY A 84 -3.03 10.16 -17.63
N GLY A 85 -3.01 10.09 -16.30
CA GLY A 85 -2.13 9.18 -15.54
C GLY A 85 -0.65 9.54 -15.52
N THR A 86 -0.31 10.79 -15.86
CA THR A 86 1.07 11.27 -16.10
C THR A 86 1.80 11.73 -14.84
N VAL A 87 1.08 12.04 -13.77
CA VAL A 87 1.66 12.34 -12.45
C VAL A 87 0.68 11.82 -11.41
N CYS A 88 1.18 11.02 -10.46
CA CYS A 88 0.38 10.49 -9.37
C CYS A 88 1.01 10.82 -8.02
N ASP A 89 0.18 11.29 -7.10
CA ASP A 89 0.56 11.66 -5.74
C ASP A 89 0.02 10.64 -4.74
N LEU A 90 0.88 10.16 -3.86
CA LEU A 90 0.52 9.30 -2.74
C LEU A 90 -0.34 10.12 -1.77
N ILE A 91 -1.57 9.68 -1.58
CA ILE A 91 -2.52 10.30 -0.68
C ILE A 91 -2.44 9.66 0.71
N ALA A 92 -2.27 8.34 0.74
CA ALA A 92 -2.23 7.60 1.99
C ALA A 92 -1.62 6.20 1.84
N MET A 93 -1.16 5.69 2.98
CA MET A 93 -0.73 4.32 3.19
C MET A 93 -1.46 3.81 4.42
N ALA A 94 -1.92 2.57 4.39
CA ALA A 94 -2.52 1.97 5.57
C ALA A 94 -2.25 0.46 5.64
N ASN A 95 -2.03 -0.01 6.86
CA ASN A 95 -2.18 -1.41 7.19
C ASN A 95 -3.68 -1.70 7.33
N LEU A 96 -4.20 -2.54 6.44
CA LEU A 96 -5.62 -2.92 6.36
C LEU A 96 -5.94 -4.12 7.25
N GLY A 97 -4.99 -4.59 8.06
CA GLY A 97 -5.15 -5.72 8.96
C GLY A 97 -4.87 -7.06 8.28
N ALA A 98 -5.27 -8.15 8.93
CA ALA A 98 -5.03 -9.47 8.37
C ALA A 98 -5.97 -9.75 7.20
N SER A 99 -5.44 -10.30 6.12
CA SER A 99 -6.23 -10.61 4.91
C SER A 99 -7.43 -11.52 5.20
N ARG A 100 -7.33 -12.40 6.21
CA ARG A 100 -8.43 -13.26 6.68
C ARG A 100 -9.57 -12.50 7.35
N ASP A 101 -9.31 -11.32 7.88
CA ASP A 101 -10.29 -10.49 8.58
C ASP A 101 -11.02 -9.53 7.60
N LEU A 102 -10.51 -9.41 6.37
CA LEU A 102 -11.14 -8.68 5.28
C LEU A 102 -12.19 -9.58 4.63
N LYS A 103 -13.46 -9.31 4.94
CA LYS A 103 -14.60 -10.05 4.37
C LYS A 103 -14.77 -9.78 2.87
N GLU A 104 -14.37 -8.60 2.42
CA GLU A 104 -14.49 -8.11 1.06
C GLU A 104 -13.23 -7.33 0.66
N ASP A 105 -12.97 -7.26 -0.65
CA ASP A 105 -11.91 -6.42 -1.20
C ASP A 105 -12.10 -4.96 -0.71
N PRO A 106 -11.05 -4.30 -0.20
CA PRO A 106 -11.17 -2.93 0.25
C PRO A 106 -11.59 -1.99 -0.89
N VAL A 107 -12.61 -1.16 -0.66
CA VAL A 107 -13.13 -0.17 -1.61
C VAL A 107 -12.88 1.24 -1.10
N ILE A 108 -12.61 2.16 -2.02
CA ILE A 108 -12.42 3.58 -1.72
C ILE A 108 -13.67 4.36 -2.08
N THR A 109 -14.14 5.16 -1.13
CA THR A 109 -15.26 6.08 -1.28
C THR A 109 -14.84 7.47 -0.83
N TYR A 110 -15.58 8.50 -1.26
CA TYR A 110 -15.40 9.85 -0.77
C TYR A 110 -16.61 10.25 0.09
N GLU A 111 -16.37 10.49 1.37
CA GLU A 111 -17.34 11.00 2.35
C GLU A 111 -16.82 12.34 2.85
N HIS A 112 -17.27 13.46 2.26
CA HIS A 112 -16.72 14.78 2.55
C HIS A 112 -16.51 15.04 4.05
N PRO A 113 -15.31 15.50 4.49
CA PRO A 113 -14.09 15.82 3.73
C PRO A 113 -13.11 14.65 3.56
N TYR A 114 -13.52 13.42 3.81
CA TYR A 114 -12.63 12.26 3.91
C TYR A 114 -12.65 11.37 2.66
N LEU A 115 -11.49 10.87 2.27
CA LEU A 115 -11.38 9.61 1.55
C LEU A 115 -11.52 8.48 2.57
N VAL A 116 -12.46 7.58 2.34
CA VAL A 116 -12.79 6.48 3.25
C VAL A 116 -12.52 5.16 2.56
N VAL A 117 -11.62 4.37 3.14
CA VAL A 117 -11.34 3.00 2.73
C VAL A 117 -12.17 2.07 3.60
N LYS A 118 -12.96 1.19 2.98
CA LYS A 118 -13.84 0.25 3.68
C LYS A 118 -13.63 -1.18 3.19
N SER A 119 -13.89 -2.16 4.03
CA SER A 119 -14.10 -3.56 3.64
C SER A 119 -15.44 -4.00 4.24
N GLY A 120 -16.43 -4.25 3.37
CA GLY A 120 -17.83 -4.37 3.79
C GLY A 120 -18.30 -3.16 4.59
N SER A 121 -18.81 -3.39 5.81
CA SER A 121 -19.25 -2.34 6.74
C SER A 121 -18.12 -1.70 7.55
N ASN A 122 -16.90 -2.25 7.52
CA ASN A 122 -15.80 -1.79 8.36
C ASN A 122 -15.04 -0.66 7.69
N ILE A 123 -14.86 0.46 8.39
CA ILE A 123 -14.00 1.56 7.96
C ILE A 123 -12.56 1.23 8.38
N LEU A 124 -11.69 1.08 7.39
CA LEU A 124 -10.27 0.77 7.59
C LEU A 124 -9.43 2.04 7.74
N LEU A 125 -9.81 3.10 7.02
CA LEU A 125 -9.07 4.37 7.00
C LEU A 125 -9.98 5.54 6.66
N ARG A 126 -9.72 6.70 7.29
CA ARG A 126 -10.24 8.00 6.87
C ARG A 126 -9.08 8.97 6.67
N VAL A 127 -8.96 9.53 5.47
CA VAL A 127 -7.93 10.51 5.12
C VAL A 127 -8.60 11.82 4.81
N LYS A 128 -8.29 12.87 5.58
CA LYS A 128 -8.85 14.20 5.35
C LYS A 128 -8.28 14.75 4.03
N ARG A 129 -9.15 15.25 3.15
CA ARG A 129 -8.81 15.83 1.85
C ARG A 129 -9.40 17.22 1.69
#